data_AF-A0A7V8DDK4-F1
#
_entry.id   AF-A0A7V8DDK4-F1
#
_cell.length_a   1.000
_cell.length_b   1.000
_cell.length_c   1.000
_cell.angle_alpha   90.00
_cell.angle_beta   90.00
_cell.angle_gamma   90.00
#
_symmetry.space_group_name_H-M   'P 1'
#
loop_
_entity.id
_entity.type
_entity.pdbx_description
1 polymer ?
#
loop_
_entity_poly.entity_id
_entity_poly.type
_entity_poly.pdbx_seq_one_letter_code
_entity_poly.pdbx_strand_id
1 'polypeptide(L)'
;MIMGKRHALTTRLTALFASISTVILLLLGLLIGELAEHHFEELDRDLLQGKLELLQNALGKVDSYPALDAVTEELQKALVGHHGLSVTVQTTQGKIIFASGEAQFATTLQGSEADALIAWTDSGGRPFRGMSVLAPTKIREDPNLIAA
;
A
#
# COMPACT_ATOMS: atom_id res chain seq x y z
N MET A 1 0.85 64.40 13.86
CA MET A 1 -0.33 64.13 14.72
C MET A 1 -0.32 62.64 15.05
N ILE A 2 0.09 62.30 16.27
CA ILE A 2 0.41 60.94 16.69
C ILE A 2 -0.89 60.29 17.19
N MET A 3 -1.55 59.49 16.35
CA MET A 3 -2.78 58.79 16.73
C MET A 3 -2.42 57.58 17.60
N GLY A 4 -2.39 57.77 18.92
CA GLY A 4 -2.11 56.74 19.90
C GLY A 4 -3.11 55.59 19.80
N LYS A 5 -2.67 54.47 19.25
CA LYS A 5 -3.45 53.24 19.05
C LYS A 5 -3.75 52.60 20.43
N ARG A 6 -4.79 53.08 21.11
CA ARG A 6 -5.38 52.40 22.28
C ARG A 6 -6.13 51.16 21.80
N HIS A 7 -5.39 50.13 21.42
CA HIS A 7 -5.99 48.81 21.23
C HIS A 7 -6.55 48.37 22.58
N ALA A 8 -7.87 48.22 22.66
CA ALA A 8 -8.54 47.69 23.83
C ALA A 8 -7.85 46.37 24.22
N LEU A 9 -7.58 46.22 25.52
CA LEU A 9 -6.85 45.08 26.08
C LEU A 9 -7.46 43.74 25.63
N THR A 10 -8.77 43.72 25.43
CA THR A 10 -9.56 42.61 24.89
C THR A 10 -9.15 42.22 23.47
N THR A 11 -8.94 43.17 22.56
CA THR A 11 -8.53 42.88 21.17
C THR A 11 -7.16 42.20 21.12
N ARG A 12 -6.21 42.64 21.96
CA ARG A 12 -4.89 41.99 22.07
C ARG A 12 -5.00 40.59 22.66
N LEU A 13 -5.83 40.42 23.69
CA LEU A 13 -6.05 39.13 24.33
C LEU A 13 -6.71 38.12 23.38
N THR A 14 -7.75 38.52 22.65
CA THR A 14 -8.42 37.66 21.67
C THR A 14 -7.50 37.31 20.50
N ALA A 15 -6.69 38.26 20.01
CA ALA A 15 -5.72 37.99 18.95
C ALA A 15 -4.64 36.99 19.40
N LEU A 16 -4.13 37.11 20.63
CA LEU A 16 -3.19 36.14 21.20
C LEU A 16 -3.85 34.77 21.36
N PHE A 17 -5.07 34.71 21.90
CA PHE A 17 -5.81 33.47 22.05
C PHE A 17 -6.03 32.78 20.70
N ALA A 18 -6.55 33.51 19.70
CA ALA A 18 -6.77 32.97 18.36
C ALA A 18 -5.46 32.48 17.71
N SER A 19 -4.36 33.22 17.88
CA SER A 19 -3.05 32.83 17.37
C SER A 19 -2.56 31.53 18.04
N ILE A 20 -2.65 31.44 19.37
CA ILE A 20 -2.26 30.24 20.12
C ILE A 20 -3.14 29.06 19.73
N SER A 21 -4.47 29.24 19.66
CA SER A 21 -5.39 28.19 19.21
C SER A 21 -5.08 27.71 17.79
N THR A 22 -4.75 28.62 16.87
CA THR A 22 -4.35 28.27 15.51
C THR A 22 -3.07 27.45 15.49
N VAL A 23 -2.06 27.85 16.27
CA VAL A 23 -0.80 27.10 16.39
C VAL A 23 -1.06 25.70 16.95
N ILE A 24 -1.88 25.57 18.00
CA ILE A 24 -2.24 24.27 18.59
C ILE A 24 -2.97 23.40 17.56
N LEU A 25 -3.93 23.95 16.81
CA LEU A 25 -4.66 23.22 15.77
C LEU A 25 -3.73 22.74 14.65
N LEU A 26 -2.77 23.58 14.21
CA LEU A 26 -1.79 23.20 13.21
C LEU A 26 -0.85 22.10 13.71
N LEU A 27 -0.31 22.23 14.94
CA LEU A 27 0.54 21.20 15.54
C LEU A 27 -0.21 19.88 15.70
N LEU A 28 -1.46 19.93 16.15
CA LEU A 28 -2.29 18.74 16.30
C LEU A 28 -2.60 18.11 14.94
N GLY A 29 -2.89 18.89 13.91
CA GLY A 29 -3.08 18.39 12.55
C GLY A 29 -1.83 17.72 11.98
N LEU A 30 -0.64 18.30 12.21
CA LEU A 30 0.64 17.72 11.80
C LEU A 30 0.95 16.43 12.56
N LEU A 31 0.72 16.41 13.89
CA LEU A 31 0.94 15.24 14.72
C LEU A 31 -0.02 14.10 14.36
N ILE A 32 -1.30 14.40 14.14
CA ILE A 32 -2.28 13.41 13.67
C ILE A 32 -1.90 12.91 12.28
N GLY A 33 -1.43 13.78 11.38
CA GLY A 33 -0.97 13.38 10.05
C GLY A 33 0.21 12.40 10.14
N GLU A 34 1.20 12.69 10.96
CA GLU A 34 2.37 11.83 11.14
C GLU A 34 2.04 10.50 11.85
N LEU A 35 1.24 10.56 12.93
CA LEU A 35 0.77 9.36 13.64
C LEU A 35 -0.13 8.49 12.76
N ALA A 36 -0.96 9.11 11.91
CA ALA A 36 -1.77 8.38 10.95
C ALA A 36 -0.88 7.71 9.91
N GLU A 37 0.08 8.42 9.30
CA GLU A 37 0.97 7.85 8.27
C GLU A 37 1.69 6.60 8.81
N HIS A 38 2.28 6.67 10.01
CA HIS A 38 3.02 5.56 10.61
C HIS A 38 2.11 4.40 11.08
N HIS A 39 0.91 4.71 11.60
CA HIS A 39 -0.04 3.69 12.05
C HIS A 39 -0.76 3.00 10.88
N PHE A 40 -0.98 3.72 9.77
CA PHE A 40 -1.53 3.15 8.54
C PHE A 40 -0.51 2.29 7.81
N GLU A 41 0.78 2.66 7.80
CA GLU A 41 1.81 1.78 7.24
C GLU A 41 1.89 0.42 7.95
N GLU A 42 1.79 0.41 9.28
CA GLU A 42 1.86 -0.81 10.08
C GLU A 42 0.57 -1.67 9.94
N LEU A 43 -0.61 -1.03 9.94
CA LEU A 43 -1.89 -1.72 9.71
C LEU A 43 -2.05 -2.25 8.28
N ASP A 44 -1.59 -1.50 7.28
CA ASP A 44 -1.65 -1.90 5.87
C ASP A 44 -0.64 -3.01 5.59
N ARG A 45 0.54 -2.98 6.22
CA ARG A 45 1.53 -4.08 6.17
C ARG A 45 0.98 -5.38 6.74
N ASP A 46 0.42 -5.37 7.94
CA ASP A 46 -0.14 -6.59 8.56
C ASP A 46 -1.28 -7.18 7.72
N LEU A 47 -2.13 -6.31 7.16
CA LEU A 47 -3.24 -6.72 6.31
C LEU A 47 -2.76 -7.31 4.98
N LEU A 48 -1.80 -6.66 4.33
CA LEU A 48 -1.21 -7.11 3.07
C LEU A 48 -0.41 -8.40 3.28
N GLN A 49 0.41 -8.47 4.33
CA GLN A 49 1.16 -9.68 4.69
C GLN A 49 0.23 -10.86 4.94
N GLY A 50 -0.85 -10.67 5.72
CA GLY A 50 -1.83 -11.72 5.97
C GLY A 50 -2.50 -12.24 4.69
N LYS A 51 -2.79 -11.37 3.72
CA LYS A 51 -3.32 -11.78 2.40
C LYS A 51 -2.27 -12.51 1.56
N LEU A 52 -1.02 -12.07 1.64
CA LEU A 52 0.10 -12.64 0.89
C LEU A 52 0.51 -14.01 1.42
N GLU A 53 0.42 -14.24 2.73
CA GLU A 53 0.59 -15.57 3.35
C GLU A 53 -0.48 -16.57 2.91
N LEU A 54 -1.74 -16.13 2.73
CA LEU A 54 -2.79 -16.97 2.16
C LEU A 54 -2.48 -17.33 0.70
N LEU A 55 -1.97 -16.38 -0.09
CA LEU A 55 -1.52 -16.63 -1.46
C LEU A 55 -0.37 -17.64 -1.51
N GLN A 56 0.65 -17.45 -0.66
CA GLN A 56 1.80 -18.36 -0.56
C GLN A 56 1.37 -19.78 -0.18
N ASN A 57 0.44 -19.92 0.78
CA ASN A 57 -0.08 -21.22 1.18
C ASN A 57 -0.92 -21.91 0.10
N ALA A 58 -1.65 -21.14 -0.72
CA ALA A 58 -2.39 -21.67 -1.87
C ALA A 58 -1.41 -22.11 -2.98
N LEU A 59 -0.43 -21.27 -3.31
CA LEU A 59 0.58 -21.53 -4.33
C LEU A 59 1.55 -22.66 -3.94
N GLY A 60 1.90 -22.81 -2.65
CA GLY A 60 2.76 -23.88 -2.16
C GLY A 60 2.17 -25.29 -2.26
N LYS A 61 0.86 -25.39 -2.49
CA LYS A 61 0.18 -26.67 -2.75
C LYS A 61 0.16 -27.04 -4.23
N VAL A 62 0.52 -26.11 -5.11
CA VAL A 62 0.54 -26.31 -6.56
C VAL A 62 1.78 -27.12 -6.96
N ASP A 63 1.54 -28.26 -7.61
CA ASP A 63 2.56 -29.20 -8.08
C ASP A 63 2.66 -29.30 -9.61
N SER A 64 1.77 -28.63 -10.34
CA SER A 64 1.65 -28.72 -11.79
C SER A 64 0.99 -27.48 -12.38
N TYR A 65 1.32 -27.11 -13.63
CA TYR A 65 0.71 -25.96 -14.32
C TYR A 65 -0.84 -26.02 -14.40
N PRO A 66 -1.49 -27.18 -14.62
CA PRO A 66 -2.96 -27.26 -14.57
C PRO A 66 -3.54 -26.99 -13.17
N ALA A 67 -2.83 -27.38 -12.11
CA ALA A 67 -3.23 -27.03 -10.75
C ALA A 67 -3.00 -25.53 -10.45
N LEU A 68 -1.99 -24.92 -11.09
CA LEU A 68 -1.76 -23.48 -11.04
C LEU A 68 -2.93 -22.73 -11.69
N ASP A 69 -3.37 -23.16 -12.87
CA ASP A 69 -4.51 -22.54 -13.57
C ASP A 69 -5.79 -22.59 -12.73
N ALA A 70 -6.06 -23.71 -12.04
CA ALA A 70 -7.23 -23.84 -11.16
C ALA A 70 -7.18 -22.87 -9.96
N VAL A 71 -6.03 -22.75 -9.30
CA VAL A 71 -5.82 -21.79 -8.19
C VAL A 71 -5.94 -20.36 -8.70
N THR A 72 -5.39 -20.09 -9.88
CA THR A 72 -5.40 -18.79 -10.52
C THR A 72 -6.81 -18.34 -10.91
N GLU A 73 -7.63 -19.27 -11.41
CA GLU A 73 -9.04 -19.04 -11.73
C GLU A 73 -9.88 -18.75 -10.48
N GLU A 74 -9.63 -19.47 -9.38
CA GLU A 74 -10.26 -19.21 -8.09
C GLU A 74 -9.85 -17.84 -7.53
N LEU A 75 -8.57 -17.49 -7.66
CA LEU A 75 -8.05 -16.16 -7.30
C LEU A 75 -8.75 -15.07 -8.11
N GLN A 76 -8.88 -15.26 -9.43
CA GLN A 76 -9.57 -14.32 -10.30
C GLN A 76 -11.03 -14.13 -9.87
N LYS A 77 -11.75 -15.21 -9.55
CA LYS A 77 -13.13 -15.12 -9.04
C LYS A 77 -13.21 -14.38 -7.70
N ALA A 78 -12.23 -14.55 -6.82
CA ALA A 78 -12.18 -13.84 -5.53
C ALA A 78 -11.80 -12.35 -5.67
N LEU A 79 -11.01 -12.00 -6.68
CA LEU A 79 -10.51 -10.65 -6.94
C LEU A 79 -11.46 -9.82 -7.82
N VAL A 80 -12.31 -10.46 -8.63
CA VAL A 80 -13.33 -9.79 -9.45
C VAL A 80 -14.33 -9.04 -8.56
N GLY A 81 -14.39 -7.72 -8.74
CA GLY A 81 -15.31 -6.81 -8.01
C GLY A 81 -14.65 -5.92 -6.96
N HIS A 82 -13.38 -6.17 -6.61
CA HIS A 82 -12.63 -5.31 -5.69
C HIS A 82 -11.75 -4.32 -6.46
N HIS A 83 -12.31 -3.16 -6.80
CA HIS A 83 -11.65 -2.08 -7.55
C HIS A 83 -10.40 -1.45 -6.88
N GLY A 84 -9.99 -1.94 -5.71
CA GLY A 84 -8.83 -1.45 -4.96
C GLY A 84 -7.68 -2.44 -4.83
N LEU A 85 -7.78 -3.65 -5.37
CA LEU A 85 -6.74 -4.68 -5.23
C LEU A 85 -6.33 -5.22 -6.60
N SER A 86 -5.03 -5.24 -6.85
CA SER A 86 -4.43 -5.87 -8.03
C SER A 86 -3.43 -6.91 -7.57
N VAL A 87 -3.35 -8.02 -8.28
CA VAL A 87 -2.43 -9.13 -7.97
C VAL A 87 -1.78 -9.60 -9.26
N THR A 88 -0.48 -9.85 -9.23
CA THR A 88 0.28 -10.46 -10.31
C THR A 88 1.10 -11.64 -9.79
N VAL A 89 1.13 -12.73 -10.55
CA VAL A 89 2.00 -13.87 -10.31
C VAL A 89 2.89 -14.04 -11.53
N GLN A 90 4.21 -14.05 -11.31
CA GLN A 90 5.19 -14.17 -12.37
C GLN A 90 6.31 -15.14 -11.98
N THR A 91 6.98 -15.71 -12.96
CA THR A 91 8.20 -16.50 -12.72
C THR A 91 9.35 -15.60 -12.29
N THR A 92 10.39 -16.17 -11.69
CA THR A 92 11.66 -15.47 -11.40
C THR A 92 12.37 -14.96 -12.66
N GLN A 93 11.97 -15.45 -13.84
CA GLN A 93 12.44 -14.99 -15.14
C GLN A 93 11.62 -13.81 -15.70
N GLY A 94 10.62 -13.33 -14.96
CA GLY A 94 9.77 -12.19 -15.36
C GLY A 94 8.62 -12.56 -16.30
N LYS A 95 8.31 -13.86 -16.48
CA LYS A 95 7.15 -14.28 -17.26
C LYS A 95 5.90 -14.18 -16.39
N ILE A 96 4.95 -13.31 -16.78
CA ILE A 96 3.66 -13.20 -16.11
C ILE A 96 2.84 -14.46 -16.36
N ILE A 97 2.45 -15.14 -15.28
CA ILE A 97 1.56 -16.31 -15.29
C ILE A 97 0.11 -15.85 -15.05
N PHE A 98 -0.06 -14.87 -14.17
CA PHE A 98 -1.35 -14.30 -13.83
C PHE A 98 -1.24 -12.81 -13.58
N ALA A 99 -2.26 -12.06 -14.00
CA ALA A 99 -2.45 -10.67 -13.60
C ALA A 99 -3.94 -10.39 -13.47
N SER A 100 -4.32 -9.72 -12.39
CA SER A 100 -5.69 -9.28 -12.13
C SER A 100 -5.69 -7.87 -11.55
N GLY A 101 -6.68 -7.07 -11.95
CA GLY A 101 -6.82 -5.67 -11.55
C GLY A 101 -6.28 -4.68 -12.59
N GLU A 102 -6.28 -3.40 -12.24
CA GLU A 102 -5.88 -2.29 -13.13
C GLU A 102 -4.51 -1.70 -12.80
N ALA A 103 -3.84 -2.15 -11.74
CA ALA A 103 -2.56 -1.58 -11.33
C ALA A 103 -1.46 -1.93 -12.34
N GLN A 104 -0.70 -0.91 -12.75
CA GLN A 104 0.53 -1.08 -13.49
C GLN A 104 1.67 -1.28 -12.50
N PHE A 105 2.05 -2.52 -12.21
CA PHE A 105 3.10 -2.83 -11.24
C PHE A 105 4.45 -2.24 -11.64
N ALA A 106 5.10 -1.52 -10.71
CA ALA A 106 6.43 -0.98 -10.93
C ALA A 106 7.47 -2.10 -11.00
N THR A 107 8.46 -1.98 -11.89
CA THR A 107 9.58 -2.94 -12.00
C THR A 107 10.36 -3.06 -10.69
N THR A 108 10.34 -2.03 -9.84
CA THR A 108 10.95 -2.03 -8.50
C THR A 108 10.35 -3.06 -7.54
N LEU A 109 9.08 -3.46 -7.72
CA LEU A 109 8.46 -4.54 -6.95
C LEU A 109 8.97 -5.92 -7.33
N GLN A 110 9.50 -6.09 -8.54
CA GLN A 110 9.82 -7.42 -9.08
C GLN A 110 11.11 -8.02 -8.49
N GLY A 111 11.92 -7.22 -7.81
CA GLY A 111 13.14 -7.64 -7.11
C GLY A 111 13.22 -7.11 -5.68
N SER A 112 12.09 -6.66 -5.13
CA SER A 112 12.03 -6.19 -3.75
C SER A 112 12.17 -7.36 -2.79
N GLU A 113 12.84 -7.12 -1.66
CA GLU A 113 12.90 -8.11 -0.59
C GLU A 113 11.48 -8.46 -0.11
N ALA A 114 11.29 -9.73 0.28
CA ALA A 114 10.06 -10.15 0.92
C ALA A 114 9.79 -9.22 2.11
N ASP A 115 8.57 -8.68 2.20
CA ASP A 115 8.11 -7.78 3.27
C ASP A 115 8.41 -6.27 3.08
N ALA A 116 8.95 -5.85 1.93
CA ALA A 116 9.09 -4.43 1.62
C ALA A 116 7.84 -3.84 0.94
N LEU A 117 7.21 -2.86 1.58
CA LEU A 117 6.11 -2.07 1.04
C LEU A 117 6.66 -1.00 0.09
N ILE A 118 6.30 -1.08 -1.19
CA ILE A 118 6.71 -0.11 -2.20
C ILE A 118 5.48 0.69 -2.62
N ALA A 119 5.62 2.02 -2.56
CA ALA A 119 4.68 2.95 -3.14
C ALA A 119 5.14 3.36 -4.55
N TRP A 120 4.22 3.41 -5.50
CA TRP A 120 4.47 3.91 -6.85
C TRP A 120 3.25 4.66 -7.38
N THR A 121 3.41 5.31 -8.53
CA THR A 121 2.31 5.99 -9.23
C THR A 121 2.20 5.40 -10.63
N ASP A 122 0.99 5.07 -11.06
CA ASP A 122 0.76 4.61 -12.42
C ASP A 122 0.93 5.75 -13.44
N SER A 123 0.92 5.40 -14.73
CA SER A 123 0.96 6.40 -15.81
C SER A 123 -0.25 7.36 -15.81
N GLY A 124 -1.34 7.02 -15.12
CA GLY A 124 -2.52 7.85 -14.93
C GLY A 124 -2.47 8.77 -13.71
N GLY A 125 -1.37 8.77 -12.94
CA GLY A 125 -1.23 9.59 -11.74
C GLY A 125 -1.90 9.01 -10.48
N ARG A 126 -2.40 7.77 -10.53
CA ARG A 126 -3.03 7.10 -9.38
C ARG A 126 -1.94 6.51 -8.47
N PRO A 127 -1.95 6.82 -7.17
CA PRO A 127 -1.01 6.22 -6.23
C PRO A 127 -1.38 4.78 -5.93
N PHE A 128 -0.38 3.90 -5.89
CA PHE A 128 -0.48 2.50 -5.51
C PHE A 128 0.56 2.17 -4.44
N ARG A 129 0.23 1.21 -3.58
CA ARG A 129 1.13 0.57 -2.63
C ARG A 129 1.03 -0.94 -2.82
N GLY A 130 2.11 -1.66 -2.57
CA GLY A 130 2.16 -3.09 -2.83
C GLY A 130 3.42 -3.74 -2.27
N MET A 131 3.38 -5.05 -2.16
CA MET A 131 4.45 -5.88 -1.61
C MET A 131 4.64 -7.08 -2.52
N SER A 132 5.87 -7.55 -2.64
CA SER A 132 6.16 -8.79 -3.37
C SER A 132 6.67 -9.87 -2.42
N VAL A 133 6.34 -11.12 -2.70
CA VAL A 133 6.95 -12.27 -2.02
C VAL A 133 7.34 -13.35 -3.01
N LEU A 134 8.35 -14.11 -2.63
CA LEU A 134 8.67 -15.37 -3.27
C LEU A 134 7.73 -16.45 -2.72
N ALA A 135 6.79 -16.88 -3.56
CA ALA A 135 5.94 -18.02 -3.30
C ALA A 135 6.63 -19.30 -3.78
N PRO A 136 7.06 -20.21 -2.88
CA PRO A 136 7.62 -21.49 -3.28
C PRO A 136 6.53 -22.34 -3.92
N THR A 137 6.85 -23.03 -5.01
CA THR A 137 5.96 -23.99 -5.66
C THR A 137 6.64 -25.34 -5.79
N LYS A 138 5.85 -26.40 -5.99
CA LYS A 138 6.38 -27.74 -6.28
C LYS A 138 6.60 -27.98 -7.77
N ILE A 139 6.44 -26.95 -8.61
CA ILE A 139 6.69 -27.03 -10.05
C ILE A 139 8.21 -27.13 -10.26
N ARG A 140 8.65 -28.21 -10.88
CA ARG A 140 10.08 -28.51 -11.04
C ARG A 140 10.83 -27.52 -11.94
N GLU A 141 10.13 -26.86 -12.85
CA GLU A 141 10.69 -25.86 -13.77
C GLU A 141 10.73 -24.44 -13.15
N ASP A 142 9.80 -24.12 -12.25
CA ASP A 142 9.67 -22.82 -11.58
C ASP A 142 9.48 -23.01 -10.06
N PRO A 143 10.54 -23.39 -9.31
CA PRO A 143 10.41 -23.74 -7.90
C PRO A 143 10.03 -22.55 -7.00
N ASN A 144 10.20 -21.31 -7.50
CA ASN A 144 9.78 -20.09 -6.84
C ASN A 144 9.08 -19.19 -7.86
N LEU A 145 7.91 -18.68 -7.51
CA LEU A 145 7.19 -17.63 -8.23
C LEU A 145 7.25 -16.33 -7.43
N ILE A 146 7.19 -15.19 -8.10
CA ILE A 146 7.02 -13.89 -7.47
C ILE A 146 5.53 -13.56 -7.52
N ALA A 147 4.92 -13.36 -6.36
CA ALA A 147 3.56 -12.86 -6.22
C ALA A 147 3.61 -11.43 -5.67
N ALA A 148 2.91 -10.50 -6.31
CA ALA A 148 2.83 -9.09 -5.92
C ALA A 148 1.40 -8.55 -6.07
#